data_AF-A0A1G6A711-F1
#
_entry.id   AF-A0A1G6A711-F1
#
_cell.length_a   1.000
_cell.length_b   1.000
_cell.length_c   1.000
_cell.angle_alpha   90.00
_cell.angle_beta   90.00
_cell.angle_gamma   90.00
#
_symmetry.space_group_name_H-M   'P 1'
#
loop_
_entity.id
_entity.type
_entity.pdbx_description
1 polymer ?
#
loop_
_entity_poly.entity_id
_entity_poly.type
_entity_poly.pdbx_seq_one_letter_code
_entity_poly.pdbx_strand_id
1 'polypeptide(L)'
;MKRFDSNDIRSGQLACSFFIITSFLILLFCLCYIRTYAMQIGTEEQIIQEVNTAENTAAPSELEGASVVIDEEATALSGPEVEEEIEETVYDVPSSFVNPESGNTVSYNGGKTIERSSKITYGDAGEINDLASPDSDGFMKLDDRYLIAVGSRFDTEPGQYIDLVLENGVVIECMMGDLKADVDTDSTNTFTYKSSCCSEFIIDEDSIREDIYKRGNASIKNSAWDSPVVSVVVYDDYYDL
;
A
#
# COMPACT_ATOMS: atom_id res chain seq x y z
N MET A 1 -59.57 26.85 23.61
CA MET A 1 -58.47 25.92 23.96
C MET A 1 -58.45 24.82 22.91
N LYS A 2 -57.52 24.85 21.94
CA LYS A 2 -57.44 23.83 20.87
C LYS A 2 -56.90 22.53 21.47
N ARG A 3 -57.60 21.42 21.25
CA ARG A 3 -57.23 20.08 21.71
C ARG A 3 -56.21 19.52 20.72
N PHE A 4 -54.98 19.24 21.17
CA PHE A 4 -53.98 18.55 20.35
C PHE A 4 -54.41 17.10 20.18
N ASP A 5 -54.44 16.62 18.93
CA ASP A 5 -54.77 15.23 18.59
C ASP A 5 -53.51 14.37 18.72
N SER A 6 -53.67 13.13 19.16
CA SER A 6 -52.60 12.13 19.33
C SER A 6 -51.83 11.83 18.03
N ASN A 7 -52.43 12.12 16.88
CA ASN A 7 -51.79 11.99 15.57
C ASN A 7 -50.74 13.07 15.28
N ASP A 8 -50.84 14.26 15.89
CA ASP A 8 -49.85 15.34 15.73
C ASP A 8 -48.52 15.04 16.45
N ILE A 9 -48.57 14.21 17.50
CA ILE A 9 -47.38 13.79 18.27
C ILE A 9 -46.57 12.75 17.47
N ARG A 10 -47.25 11.85 16.76
CA ARG A 10 -46.60 10.80 15.96
C ARG A 10 -45.92 11.36 14.70
N SER A 11 -46.53 12.34 14.03
CA SER A 11 -45.94 12.98 12.85
C SER A 11 -44.70 13.82 13.19
N GLY A 12 -44.69 14.51 14.35
CA GLY A 12 -43.53 15.26 14.83
C GLY A 12 -42.32 14.40 15.21
N GLN A 13 -42.54 13.21 15.81
CA GLN A 13 -41.46 12.28 16.16
C GLN A 13 -40.79 11.66 14.91
N LEU A 14 -41.58 11.31 13.89
CA LEU A 14 -41.06 10.81 12.62
C LEU A 14 -40.26 11.89 11.88
N ALA A 15 -40.75 13.12 11.82
CA ALA A 15 -40.05 14.23 11.19
C ALA A 15 -38.70 14.55 11.87
N CYS A 16 -38.66 14.61 13.20
CA CYS A 16 -37.40 14.82 13.94
C CYS A 16 -36.39 13.70 13.70
N SER A 17 -36.84 12.45 13.61
CA SER A 17 -35.94 11.31 13.31
C SER A 17 -35.33 11.42 11.91
N PHE A 18 -36.10 11.86 10.91
CA PHE A 18 -35.57 12.05 9.55
C PHE A 18 -34.55 13.17 9.49
N PHE A 19 -34.78 14.31 10.16
CA PHE A 19 -33.80 15.41 10.20
C PHE A 19 -32.49 15.02 10.88
N ILE A 20 -32.54 14.21 11.95
CA ILE A 20 -31.33 13.73 12.63
C ILE A 20 -30.56 12.76 11.73
N ILE A 21 -31.25 11.82 11.08
CA ILE A 21 -30.62 10.85 10.18
C ILE A 21 -29.99 11.55 8.97
N THR A 22 -30.69 12.48 8.32
CA THR A 22 -30.14 13.21 7.18
C THR A 22 -28.97 14.10 7.58
N SER A 23 -29.05 14.77 8.73
CA SER A 23 -27.92 15.55 9.26
C SER A 23 -26.70 14.68 9.55
N PHE A 24 -26.90 13.46 10.08
CA PHE A 24 -25.80 12.54 10.38
C PHE A 24 -25.16 12.00 9.09
N LEU A 25 -25.97 11.68 8.07
CA LEU A 25 -25.48 11.24 6.75
C LEU A 25 -24.70 12.34 6.03
N ILE A 26 -25.15 13.60 6.12
CA ILE A 26 -24.43 14.75 5.55
C ILE A 26 -23.09 14.95 6.27
N LEU A 27 -23.06 14.87 7.60
CA LEU A 27 -21.81 14.97 8.36
C LEU A 27 -20.84 13.83 8.00
N LEU A 28 -21.34 12.60 7.86
CA LEU A 28 -20.51 11.47 7.45
C LEU A 28 -19.94 11.68 6.04
N PHE A 29 -20.77 12.15 5.11
CA PHE A 29 -20.34 12.48 3.74
C PHE A 29 -19.30 13.61 3.74
N CYS A 30 -19.48 14.66 4.53
CA CYS A 30 -18.51 15.74 4.67
C CYS A 30 -17.18 15.24 5.27
N LEU A 31 -17.21 14.36 6.27
CA LEU A 31 -16.00 13.80 6.88
C LEU A 31 -15.26 12.86 5.91
N CYS A 32 -15.99 12.03 5.16
CA CYS A 32 -15.41 11.21 4.10
C CYS A 32 -14.80 12.08 2.99
N TYR A 33 -15.53 13.11 2.54
CA TYR A 33 -15.05 14.07 1.53
C TYR A 33 -13.79 14.79 2.00
N ILE A 34 -13.77 15.33 3.23
CA ILE A 34 -12.58 15.99 3.78
C ILE A 34 -11.40 15.01 3.89
N ARG A 35 -11.60 13.76 4.33
CA ARG A 35 -10.51 12.78 4.39
C ARG A 35 -9.93 12.46 3.02
N THR A 36 -10.77 12.33 1.99
CA THR A 36 -10.31 12.01 0.63
C THR A 36 -9.59 13.20 -0.03
N TYR A 37 -9.98 14.45 0.25
CA TYR A 37 -9.39 15.63 -0.40
C TYR A 37 -8.35 16.39 0.44
N ALA A 38 -8.29 16.21 1.76
CA ALA A 38 -7.23 16.77 2.60
C ALA A 38 -5.88 16.06 2.41
N MET A 39 -5.85 14.93 1.69
CA MET A 39 -4.63 14.20 1.33
C MET A 39 -4.03 14.64 -0.02
N GLN A 40 -4.48 15.77 -0.60
CA GLN A 40 -3.94 16.28 -1.88
C GLN A 40 -3.50 17.76 -1.86
N ILE A 41 -3.38 18.40 -0.70
CA ILE A 41 -2.83 19.76 -0.63
C ILE A 41 -1.86 19.85 0.54
N GLY A 42 -0.57 19.72 0.26
CA GLY A 42 0.45 20.01 1.24
C GLY A 42 1.84 19.58 0.82
N THR A 43 2.47 20.31 -0.11
CA THR A 43 3.89 20.72 -0.06
C THR A 43 4.22 21.58 -1.27
N GLU A 44 3.86 22.87 -1.25
CA GLU A 44 4.64 23.90 -1.96
C GLU A 44 4.57 25.21 -1.15
N GLU A 45 5.73 25.87 -1.08
CA GLU A 45 5.99 27.25 -0.64
C GLU A 45 6.07 27.58 0.86
N GLN A 46 7.32 27.62 1.36
CA GLN A 46 7.77 28.76 2.17
C GLN A 46 9.08 29.32 1.60
N ILE A 47 8.95 30.34 0.73
CA ILE A 47 10.02 31.29 0.43
C ILE A 47 9.51 32.67 0.87
N ILE A 48 9.99 33.20 1.99
CA ILE A 48 9.95 34.64 2.26
C ILE A 48 11.33 35.09 2.75
N GLN A 49 12.00 35.79 1.86
CA GLN A 49 13.22 36.56 2.05
C GLN A 49 12.84 37.90 2.69
N GLU A 50 13.22 38.15 3.95
CA GLU A 50 13.10 39.48 4.56
C GLU A 50 14.27 40.38 4.13
N VAL A 51 13.95 41.34 3.28
CA VAL A 51 14.77 42.49 2.92
C VAL A 51 14.66 43.54 4.02
N ASN A 52 15.74 43.81 4.76
CA ASN A 52 15.84 44.98 5.63
C ASN A 52 16.77 46.02 4.99
N THR A 53 16.19 47.18 4.65
CA THR A 53 16.90 48.39 4.20
C THR A 53 16.49 49.55 5.12
N ALA A 54 17.48 50.30 5.63
CA ALA A 54 17.52 51.75 5.91
C ALA A 54 18.46 52.04 7.11
N GLU A 55 19.64 52.62 6.85
CA GLU A 55 20.05 54.01 7.18
C GLU A 55 20.46 54.22 8.67
N ASN A 56 21.50 54.95 9.08
CA ASN A 56 22.42 55.90 8.45
C ASN A 56 23.57 56.26 9.45
N THR A 57 24.68 56.80 8.90
CA THR A 57 25.62 57.80 9.50
C THR A 57 26.95 57.38 10.15
N ALA A 58 28.01 58.02 9.61
CA ALA A 58 29.28 58.48 10.20
C ALA A 58 30.57 57.67 9.92
N ALA A 59 31.44 58.27 9.11
CA ALA A 59 32.87 57.98 8.94
C ALA A 59 33.72 58.92 9.85
N PRO A 60 35.07 59.01 9.78
CA PRO A 60 36.14 58.05 9.37
C PRO A 60 37.33 57.99 10.37
N SER A 61 38.19 56.95 10.31
CA SER A 61 39.66 57.09 10.47
C SER A 61 40.41 55.76 10.28
N GLU A 62 41.36 55.73 9.33
CA GLU A 62 42.75 55.14 9.36
C GLU A 62 43.03 53.90 10.24
N LEU A 63 43.86 52.90 9.93
CA LEU A 63 44.70 52.42 8.82
C LEU A 63 45.34 51.11 9.37
N GLU A 64 45.61 50.13 8.48
CA GLU A 64 46.47 48.93 8.63
C GLU A 64 45.97 47.67 9.35
N GLY A 65 46.18 46.52 8.68
CA GLY A 65 46.26 45.20 9.31
C GLY A 65 45.75 44.06 8.44
N ALA A 66 46.63 43.47 7.64
CA ALA A 66 46.41 42.33 6.76
C ALA A 66 45.76 41.08 7.40
N SER A 67 44.88 40.39 6.66
CA SER A 67 45.13 39.02 6.17
C SER A 67 43.91 38.43 5.45
N VAL A 68 44.19 37.82 4.30
CA VAL A 68 43.32 37.09 3.38
C VAL A 68 42.89 35.75 3.99
N VAL A 69 41.60 35.41 3.93
CA VAL A 69 41.10 34.05 3.63
C VAL A 69 39.78 34.22 2.87
N ILE A 70 39.74 33.82 1.60
CA ILE A 70 38.50 33.68 0.82
C ILE A 70 38.21 32.19 0.83
N ASP A 71 37.24 31.77 1.63
CA ASP A 71 36.65 30.44 1.49
C ASP A 71 35.62 30.53 0.36
N GLU A 72 36.02 30.01 -0.79
CA GLU A 72 35.20 29.86 -1.99
C GLU A 72 34.33 28.62 -1.78
N GLU A 73 33.20 28.77 -1.09
CA GLU A 73 32.20 27.70 -0.99
C GLU A 73 31.43 27.66 -2.32
N ALA A 74 31.93 26.81 -3.21
CA ALA A 74 31.28 26.47 -4.47
C ALA A 74 29.91 25.84 -4.16
N THR A 75 28.85 26.62 -4.30
CA THR A 75 27.47 26.15 -4.38
C THR A 75 27.38 25.11 -5.51
N ALA A 76 27.43 23.83 -5.14
CA ALA A 76 27.12 22.73 -6.03
C ALA A 76 25.64 22.87 -6.41
N LEU A 77 25.41 23.31 -7.64
CA LEU A 77 24.12 23.31 -8.30
C LEU A 77 23.68 21.84 -8.38
N SER A 78 22.77 21.40 -7.50
CA SER A 78 22.15 20.08 -7.62
C SER A 78 21.45 20.04 -8.97
N GLY A 79 21.97 19.19 -9.86
CA GLY A 79 21.35 18.93 -11.15
C GLY A 79 19.95 18.35 -10.98
N PRO A 80 19.13 18.33 -12.04
CA PRO A 80 17.85 17.64 -11.99
C PRO A 80 18.08 16.16 -11.66
N GLU A 81 17.46 15.66 -10.59
CA GLU A 81 17.27 14.22 -10.40
C GLU A 81 16.53 13.71 -11.62
N VAL A 82 17.19 12.86 -12.40
CA VAL A 82 16.55 12.11 -13.46
C VAL A 82 15.88 10.95 -12.76
N GLU A 83 14.55 10.98 -12.64
CA GLU A 83 13.77 9.81 -12.26
C GLU A 83 14.05 8.73 -13.32
N GLU A 84 14.77 7.67 -12.94
CA GLU A 84 14.99 6.52 -13.81
C GLU A 84 13.65 5.78 -13.98
N GLU A 85 13.25 5.57 -15.24
CA GLU A 85 12.08 4.78 -15.59
C GLU A 85 12.41 3.30 -15.38
N ILE A 86 11.85 2.70 -14.33
CA ILE A 86 12.01 1.27 -14.02
C ILE A 86 11.21 0.45 -15.04
N GLU A 87 11.84 -0.57 -15.65
CA GLU A 87 11.16 -1.47 -16.57
C GLU A 87 10.16 -2.35 -15.81
N GLU A 88 8.95 -2.53 -16.35
CA GLU A 88 7.90 -3.36 -15.74
C GLU A 88 7.26 -4.32 -16.75
N THR A 89 6.84 -5.49 -16.25
CA THR A 89 6.04 -6.47 -16.99
C THR A 89 4.70 -6.68 -16.31
N VAL A 90 3.61 -6.58 -17.08
CA VAL A 90 2.24 -6.74 -16.56
C VAL A 90 1.65 -8.08 -17.01
N TYR A 91 1.12 -8.84 -16.04
CA TYR A 91 0.48 -10.12 -16.24
C TYR A 91 -1.01 -10.05 -15.90
N ASP A 92 -1.89 -10.31 -16.87
CA ASP A 92 -3.33 -10.42 -16.61
C ASP A 92 -3.67 -11.66 -15.77
N VAL A 93 -4.50 -11.53 -14.74
CA VAL A 93 -4.98 -12.67 -13.93
C VAL A 93 -6.37 -13.07 -14.41
N PRO A 94 -6.57 -14.30 -14.92
CA PRO A 94 -7.88 -14.71 -15.43
C PRO A 94 -8.89 -14.92 -14.28
N SER A 95 -10.18 -14.71 -14.55
CA SER A 95 -11.24 -14.86 -13.54
C SER A 95 -11.59 -16.32 -13.20
N SER A 96 -10.89 -17.30 -13.77
CA SER A 96 -11.09 -18.73 -13.54
C SER A 96 -9.91 -19.56 -14.01
N PHE A 97 -9.78 -20.78 -13.48
CA PHE A 97 -8.79 -21.76 -13.90
C PHE A 97 -9.39 -23.17 -13.96
N VAL A 98 -8.67 -24.12 -14.56
CA VAL A 98 -9.04 -25.54 -14.53
C VAL A 98 -8.27 -26.20 -13.40
N ASN A 99 -8.97 -26.75 -12.42
CA ASN A 99 -8.33 -27.48 -11.32
C ASN A 99 -7.69 -28.78 -11.87
N PRO A 100 -6.37 -28.98 -11.69
CA PRO A 100 -5.64 -30.06 -12.34
C PRO A 100 -6.00 -31.45 -11.80
N GLU A 101 -6.49 -31.56 -10.56
CA GLU A 101 -6.89 -32.84 -9.97
C GLU A 101 -8.29 -33.27 -10.41
N SER A 102 -9.23 -32.33 -10.48
CA SER A 102 -10.64 -32.62 -10.76
C SER A 102 -11.05 -32.40 -12.21
N GLY A 103 -10.28 -31.62 -12.99
CA GLY A 103 -10.62 -31.19 -14.34
C GLY A 103 -11.75 -30.16 -14.44
N ASN A 104 -12.30 -29.71 -13.30
CA ASN A 104 -13.38 -28.74 -13.27
C ASN A 104 -12.85 -27.32 -13.43
N THR A 105 -13.62 -26.48 -14.12
CA THR A 105 -13.40 -25.02 -14.08
C THR A 105 -13.81 -24.47 -12.71
N VAL A 106 -12.91 -23.73 -12.10
CA VAL A 106 -13.10 -23.05 -10.80
C VAL A 106 -13.08 -21.55 -11.05
N SER A 107 -14.10 -20.85 -10.59
CA SER A 107 -14.13 -19.37 -10.59
C SER A 107 -13.17 -18.82 -9.54
N TYR A 108 -12.32 -17.88 -9.93
CA TYR A 108 -11.47 -17.13 -9.02
C TYR A 108 -12.27 -15.96 -8.44
N ASN A 109 -12.43 -15.96 -7.12
CA ASN A 109 -13.20 -14.93 -6.40
C ASN A 109 -12.30 -13.99 -5.57
N GLY A 110 -11.02 -13.85 -5.94
CA GLY A 110 -10.13 -12.92 -5.28
C GLY A 110 -9.41 -13.41 -4.03
N GLY A 111 -9.37 -14.73 -3.82
CA GLY A 111 -8.67 -15.36 -2.70
C GLY A 111 -7.21 -14.90 -2.60
N LYS A 112 -6.84 -14.40 -1.42
CA LYS A 112 -5.47 -14.11 -0.97
C LYS A 112 -5.28 -14.89 0.32
N THR A 113 -4.49 -15.95 0.28
CA THR A 113 -4.26 -16.82 1.44
C THR A 113 -3.04 -16.37 2.24
N ILE A 114 -2.62 -17.18 3.20
CA ILE A 114 -1.44 -16.94 4.03
C ILE A 114 -0.48 -18.14 3.92
N GLU A 115 0.82 -17.86 3.93
CA GLU A 115 1.91 -18.84 3.99
C GLU A 115 2.79 -18.52 5.21
N ARG A 116 3.32 -19.53 5.88
CA ARG A 116 4.09 -19.31 7.12
C ARG A 116 5.54 -19.01 6.78
N SER A 117 6.07 -17.90 7.30
CA SER A 117 7.50 -17.56 7.21
C SER A 117 8.40 -18.70 7.67
N SER A 118 7.99 -19.44 8.70
CA SER A 118 8.73 -20.59 9.24
C SER A 118 8.90 -21.78 8.28
N LYS A 119 8.27 -21.74 7.09
CA LYS A 119 8.45 -22.74 6.01
C LYS A 119 9.45 -22.31 4.95
N ILE A 120 9.85 -21.05 4.95
CA ILE A 120 10.71 -20.44 3.94
C ILE A 120 12.09 -20.21 4.55
N THR A 121 12.93 -21.24 4.51
CA THR A 121 14.26 -21.23 5.15
C THR A 121 15.36 -21.69 4.18
N TYR A 122 15.16 -21.48 2.88
CA TYR A 122 16.00 -22.05 1.82
C TYR A 122 16.32 -21.01 0.75
N GLY A 123 17.56 -21.06 0.25
CA GLY A 123 18.04 -20.19 -0.82
C GLY A 123 17.78 -18.71 -0.55
N ASP A 124 17.66 -17.96 -1.63
CA ASP A 124 17.48 -16.50 -1.58
C ASP A 124 16.12 -16.12 -0.96
N ALA A 125 15.10 -16.98 -1.10
CA ALA A 125 13.81 -16.83 -0.41
C ALA A 125 13.95 -16.84 1.12
N GLY A 126 14.82 -17.72 1.65
CA GLY A 126 15.15 -17.74 3.07
C GLY A 126 15.90 -16.49 3.51
N GLU A 127 16.83 -15.99 2.69
CA GLU A 127 17.58 -14.76 3.00
C GLU A 127 16.67 -13.53 3.04
N ILE A 128 15.78 -13.37 2.06
CA ILE A 128 14.76 -12.32 2.03
C ILE A 128 13.80 -12.43 3.22
N ASN A 129 13.36 -13.64 3.56
CA ASN A 129 12.48 -13.87 4.70
C ASN A 129 13.16 -13.55 6.05
N ASP A 130 14.47 -13.82 6.19
CA ASP A 130 15.25 -13.49 7.39
C ASP A 130 15.49 -11.98 7.57
N LEU A 131 15.49 -11.21 6.47
CA LEU A 131 15.60 -9.75 6.48
C LEU A 131 14.27 -9.06 6.79
N ALA A 132 13.15 -9.71 6.46
CA ALA A 132 11.83 -9.16 6.67
C ALA A 132 11.41 -9.13 8.16
N SER A 133 10.44 -8.29 8.47
CA SER A 133 9.85 -8.21 9.82
C SER A 133 8.33 -8.12 9.75
N PRO A 134 7.59 -8.71 10.71
CA PRO A 134 6.14 -8.63 10.72
C PRO A 134 5.65 -7.23 11.05
N ASP A 135 4.59 -6.81 10.37
CA ASP A 135 3.83 -5.62 10.76
C ASP A 135 2.93 -5.86 11.98
N SER A 136 2.12 -4.86 12.36
CA SER A 136 1.27 -4.95 13.55
C SER A 136 0.14 -5.99 13.47
N ASP A 137 -0.19 -6.49 12.29
CA ASP A 137 -1.14 -7.60 12.12
C ASP A 137 -0.42 -8.93 11.83
N GLY A 138 0.92 -8.96 11.83
CA GLY A 138 1.76 -10.14 11.63
C GLY A 138 2.07 -10.52 10.18
N PHE A 139 1.91 -9.59 9.23
CA PHE A 139 2.32 -9.80 7.84
C PHE A 139 3.79 -9.43 7.66
N MET A 140 4.59 -10.31 7.05
CA MET A 140 6.01 -10.04 6.81
C MET A 140 6.18 -8.92 5.79
N LYS A 141 7.04 -7.95 6.11
CA LYS A 141 7.41 -6.83 5.24
C LYS A 141 8.92 -6.65 5.13
N LEU A 142 9.36 -6.24 3.95
CA LEU A 142 10.71 -5.73 3.68
C LEU A 142 10.58 -4.53 2.74
N ASP A 143 11.35 -3.47 2.98
CA ASP A 143 11.26 -2.18 2.27
C ASP A 143 9.82 -1.66 2.11
N ASP A 144 9.09 -1.66 3.22
CA ASP A 144 7.67 -1.27 3.28
C ASP A 144 6.70 -2.01 2.33
N ARG A 145 7.12 -3.13 1.74
CA ARG A 145 6.34 -4.00 0.86
C ARG A 145 6.03 -5.33 1.53
N TYR A 146 4.87 -5.92 1.22
CA TYR A 146 4.49 -7.22 1.79
C TYR A 146 5.17 -8.37 1.07
N LEU A 147 5.74 -9.31 1.81
CA LEU A 147 6.26 -10.55 1.23
C LEU A 147 5.10 -11.45 0.82
N ILE A 148 5.12 -11.92 -0.43
CA ILE A 148 4.12 -12.84 -0.96
C ILE A 148 4.76 -14.05 -1.65
N ALA A 149 4.05 -15.18 -1.60
CA ALA A 149 4.31 -16.32 -2.45
C ALA A 149 3.42 -16.26 -3.70
N VAL A 150 4.01 -16.47 -4.87
CA VAL A 150 3.31 -16.51 -6.17
C VAL A 150 3.78 -17.71 -7.00
N GLY A 151 3.00 -18.09 -8.02
CA GLY A 151 3.40 -19.18 -8.92
C GLY A 151 4.40 -18.75 -10.00
N SER A 152 5.05 -19.71 -10.64
CA SER A 152 6.11 -19.49 -11.65
C SER A 152 5.66 -18.80 -12.94
N ARG A 153 4.36 -18.52 -13.11
CA ARG A 153 3.86 -17.75 -14.24
C ARG A 153 4.50 -16.37 -14.36
N PHE A 154 4.79 -15.74 -13.23
CA PHE A 154 5.21 -14.35 -13.17
C PHE A 154 6.72 -14.15 -13.35
N ASP A 155 7.48 -15.24 -13.53
CA ASP A 155 8.93 -15.21 -13.79
C ASP A 155 9.70 -14.30 -12.81
N THR A 156 9.45 -14.51 -11.51
CA THR A 156 10.01 -13.67 -10.44
C THR A 156 11.09 -14.38 -9.64
N GLU A 157 12.00 -13.60 -9.08
CA GLU A 157 13.02 -14.06 -8.14
C GLU A 157 12.78 -13.49 -6.72
N PRO A 158 13.21 -14.17 -5.64
CA PRO A 158 13.10 -13.63 -4.30
C PRO A 158 13.75 -12.24 -4.16
N GLY A 159 13.03 -11.31 -3.53
CA GLY A 159 13.48 -9.93 -3.35
C GLY A 159 13.05 -8.98 -4.48
N GLN A 160 12.51 -9.49 -5.58
CA GLN A 160 12.01 -8.67 -6.68
C GLN A 160 10.72 -7.94 -6.29
N TYR A 161 10.60 -6.68 -6.71
CA TYR A 161 9.38 -5.91 -6.49
C TYR A 161 8.25 -6.39 -7.39
N ILE A 162 7.07 -6.54 -6.80
CA ILE A 162 5.88 -7.07 -7.45
C ILE A 162 4.64 -6.42 -6.83
N ASP A 163 3.67 -6.01 -7.64
CA ASP A 163 2.43 -5.42 -7.15
C ASP A 163 1.22 -6.26 -7.57
N LEU A 164 0.25 -6.36 -6.65
CA LEU A 164 -1.06 -6.93 -6.93
C LEU A 164 -2.04 -5.81 -7.21
N VAL A 165 -2.53 -5.73 -8.45
CA VAL A 165 -3.58 -4.77 -8.84
C VAL A 165 -4.93 -5.45 -8.73
N LEU A 166 -5.82 -4.87 -7.92
CA LEU A 166 -7.15 -5.40 -7.67
C LEU A 166 -8.18 -4.81 -8.64
N GLU A 167 -9.27 -5.55 -8.86
CA GLU A 167 -10.38 -5.14 -9.73
C GLU A 167 -10.98 -3.79 -9.33
N ASN A 168 -10.97 -3.47 -8.03
CA ASN A 168 -11.42 -2.20 -7.49
C ASN A 168 -10.40 -1.04 -7.62
N GLY A 169 -9.28 -1.26 -8.30
CA GLY A 169 -8.22 -0.27 -8.54
C GLY A 169 -7.22 -0.10 -7.39
N VAL A 170 -7.36 -0.86 -6.31
CA VAL A 170 -6.36 -0.87 -5.22
C VAL A 170 -5.11 -1.60 -5.69
N VAL A 171 -3.96 -1.01 -5.43
CA VAL A 171 -2.66 -1.66 -5.60
C VAL A 171 -2.17 -2.09 -4.23
N ILE A 172 -1.73 -3.35 -4.10
CA ILE A 172 -1.01 -3.84 -2.94
C ILE A 172 0.44 -3.98 -3.32
N GLU A 173 1.29 -3.16 -2.71
CA GLU A 173 2.73 -3.16 -2.93
C GLU A 173 3.37 -4.36 -2.23
N CYS A 174 4.00 -5.22 -3.01
CA CYS A 174 4.55 -6.47 -2.53
C CYS A 174 6.00 -6.66 -2.99
N MET A 175 6.59 -7.72 -2.46
CA MET A 175 7.90 -8.25 -2.83
C MET A 175 7.77 -9.77 -2.93
N MET A 176 8.41 -10.37 -3.93
CA MET A 176 8.46 -11.81 -4.07
C MET A 176 9.25 -12.39 -2.89
N GLY A 177 8.59 -13.19 -2.05
CA GLY A 177 9.22 -13.84 -0.90
C GLY A 177 9.33 -15.36 -1.02
N ASP A 178 8.48 -16.01 -1.82
CA ASP A 178 8.59 -17.45 -2.11
C ASP A 178 7.97 -17.83 -3.46
N LEU A 179 8.48 -18.90 -4.08
CA LEU A 179 7.96 -19.44 -5.31
C LEU A 179 7.09 -20.66 -5.01
N LYS A 180 5.80 -20.59 -5.36
CA LYS A 180 4.91 -21.74 -5.22
C LYS A 180 5.32 -22.84 -6.20
N ALA A 181 5.43 -24.07 -5.68
CA ALA A 181 5.76 -25.22 -6.50
C ALA A 181 4.68 -25.48 -7.57
N ASP A 182 5.10 -25.69 -8.82
CA ASP A 182 4.22 -25.96 -9.96
C ASP A 182 3.25 -27.14 -9.74
N VAL A 183 3.65 -28.12 -8.92
CA VAL A 183 2.82 -29.28 -8.57
C VAL A 183 1.59 -28.90 -7.73
N ASP A 184 1.60 -27.74 -7.11
CA ASP A 184 0.52 -27.19 -6.29
C ASP A 184 -0.29 -26.09 -7.02
N THR A 185 0.08 -25.76 -8.25
CA THR A 185 -0.59 -24.73 -9.06
C THR A 185 -1.41 -25.31 -10.22
N ASP A 186 -2.27 -24.48 -10.81
CA ASP A 186 -2.97 -24.81 -12.06
C ASP A 186 -1.99 -24.95 -13.23
N SER A 187 -2.47 -25.39 -14.40
CA SER A 187 -1.60 -25.63 -15.56
C SER A 187 -0.90 -24.39 -16.12
N THR A 188 -1.33 -23.19 -15.71
CA THR A 188 -0.67 -21.93 -16.08
C THR A 188 0.28 -21.42 -15.00
N ASN A 189 0.37 -22.11 -13.87
CA ASN A 189 1.12 -21.70 -12.68
C ASN A 189 0.70 -20.31 -12.13
N THR A 190 -0.57 -19.93 -12.30
CA THR A 190 -1.14 -18.68 -11.77
C THR A 190 -1.73 -18.89 -10.38
N PHE A 191 -2.52 -19.96 -10.22
CA PHE A 191 -3.33 -20.18 -9.02
C PHE A 191 -2.86 -21.40 -8.27
N THR A 192 -2.80 -21.31 -6.95
CA THR A 192 -2.70 -22.49 -6.10
C THR A 192 -4.06 -23.19 -6.09
N TYR A 193 -4.17 -24.37 -6.69
CA TYR A 193 -5.49 -24.95 -7.01
C TYR A 193 -6.25 -25.46 -5.79
N LYS A 194 -5.56 -25.71 -4.66
CA LYS A 194 -6.17 -26.16 -3.39
C LYS A 194 -6.87 -25.00 -2.67
N SER A 195 -6.27 -23.82 -2.71
CA SER A 195 -6.75 -22.60 -2.05
C SER A 195 -7.52 -21.67 -2.98
N SER A 196 -7.43 -21.87 -4.30
CA SER A 196 -8.02 -20.98 -5.31
C SER A 196 -7.57 -19.52 -5.15
N CYS A 197 -6.29 -19.31 -4.81
CA CYS A 197 -5.68 -17.99 -4.69
C CYS A 197 -4.62 -17.75 -5.77
N CYS A 198 -4.37 -16.48 -6.09
CA CYS A 198 -3.31 -16.02 -6.98
C CYS A 198 -2.01 -15.66 -6.21
N SER A 199 -2.14 -15.39 -4.92
CA SER A 199 -1.03 -15.02 -4.03
C SER A 199 -1.31 -15.51 -2.60
N GLU A 200 -0.23 -15.83 -1.89
CA GLU A 200 -0.26 -16.18 -0.46
C GLU A 200 0.63 -15.20 0.30
N PHE A 201 0.07 -14.44 1.24
CA PHE A 201 0.84 -13.49 2.03
C PHE A 201 1.67 -14.21 3.08
N ILE A 202 2.96 -13.88 3.15
CA ILE A 202 3.86 -14.49 4.12
C ILE A 202 3.60 -13.83 5.48
N ILE A 203 3.34 -14.66 6.50
CA ILE A 203 3.01 -14.21 7.85
C ILE A 203 3.98 -14.77 8.88
N ASP A 204 4.14 -14.03 9.97
CA ASP A 204 4.71 -14.55 11.21
C ASP A 204 3.62 -15.20 12.06
N GLU A 205 3.76 -16.49 12.35
CA GLU A 205 2.73 -17.26 13.06
C GLU A 205 2.55 -16.82 14.53
N ASP A 206 3.58 -16.22 15.12
CA ASP A 206 3.55 -15.79 16.52
C ASP A 206 2.84 -14.45 16.73
N SER A 207 2.81 -13.58 15.71
CA SER A 207 2.20 -12.24 15.77
C SER A 207 0.96 -12.05 14.91
N ILE A 208 0.66 -12.96 13.97
CA ILE A 208 -0.50 -12.87 13.08
C ILE A 208 -1.82 -12.69 13.83
N ARG A 209 -2.63 -11.73 13.37
CA ARG A 209 -3.94 -11.46 13.95
C ARG A 209 -4.84 -12.72 13.87
N GLU A 210 -5.43 -13.09 15.00
CA GLU A 210 -6.08 -14.40 15.18
C GLU A 210 -7.25 -14.66 14.21
N ASP A 211 -8.03 -13.63 13.87
CA ASP A 211 -9.15 -13.73 12.92
C ASP A 211 -8.70 -14.00 11.49
N ILE A 212 -7.57 -13.42 11.07
CA ILE A 212 -6.92 -13.66 9.78
C ILE A 212 -6.40 -15.09 9.74
N TYR A 213 -5.62 -15.49 10.75
CA TYR A 213 -5.03 -16.83 10.82
C TYR A 213 -6.10 -17.94 10.77
N LYS A 214 -7.16 -17.82 11.58
CA LYS A 214 -8.25 -18.81 11.62
C LYS A 214 -9.01 -18.94 10.31
N ARG A 215 -9.09 -17.87 9.51
CA ARG A 215 -9.84 -17.85 8.25
C ARG A 215 -8.94 -18.10 7.03
N GLY A 216 -7.62 -17.98 7.18
CA GLY A 216 -6.66 -18.13 6.09
C GLY A 216 -6.88 -17.13 4.94
N ASN A 217 -7.33 -15.91 5.25
CA ASN A 217 -7.68 -14.90 4.25
C ASN A 217 -7.07 -13.54 4.59
N ALA A 218 -6.08 -13.14 3.81
CA ALA A 218 -5.34 -11.89 3.97
C ALA A 218 -6.21 -10.65 3.73
N SER A 219 -7.28 -10.74 2.93
CA SER A 219 -8.18 -9.60 2.66
C SER A 219 -8.89 -9.07 3.91
N ILE A 220 -8.87 -9.81 5.01
CA ILE A 220 -9.44 -9.39 6.30
C ILE A 220 -8.59 -8.31 6.97
N LYS A 221 -7.31 -8.17 6.60
CA LYS A 221 -6.43 -7.10 7.06
C LYS A 221 -6.99 -5.72 6.75
N ASN A 222 -7.43 -5.53 5.49
CA ASN A 222 -7.93 -4.28 4.97
C ASN A 222 -9.12 -4.57 4.05
N SER A 223 -10.28 -4.00 4.32
CA SER A 223 -11.49 -4.22 3.50
C SER A 223 -11.31 -3.80 2.04
N ALA A 224 -10.38 -2.91 1.73
CA ALA A 224 -10.04 -2.53 0.35
C ALA A 224 -9.40 -3.69 -0.42
N TRP A 225 -8.86 -4.70 0.27
CA TRP A 225 -8.26 -5.90 -0.34
C TRP A 225 -9.28 -6.98 -0.68
N ASP A 226 -10.55 -6.81 -0.29
CA ASP A 226 -11.66 -7.72 -0.61
C ASP A 226 -12.16 -7.52 -2.05
N SER A 227 -11.23 -7.71 -2.99
CA SER A 227 -11.44 -7.58 -4.43
C SER A 227 -10.47 -8.51 -5.18
N PRO A 228 -10.86 -9.11 -6.32
CA PRO A 228 -9.96 -9.98 -7.08
C PRO A 228 -8.69 -9.30 -7.56
N VAL A 229 -7.57 -10.03 -7.58
CA VAL A 229 -6.38 -9.59 -8.32
C VAL A 229 -6.69 -9.74 -9.81
N VAL A 230 -6.55 -8.67 -10.58
CA VAL A 230 -6.80 -8.66 -12.03
C VAL A 230 -5.52 -8.52 -12.84
N SER A 231 -4.47 -7.94 -12.25
CA SER A 231 -3.13 -7.98 -12.82
C SER A 231 -2.07 -8.05 -11.76
N VAL A 232 -0.92 -8.59 -12.16
CA VAL A 232 0.33 -8.59 -11.39
C VAL A 232 1.34 -7.78 -12.18
N VAL A 233 1.95 -6.78 -11.54
CA VAL A 233 3.02 -5.97 -12.14
C VAL A 233 4.33 -6.43 -11.52
N VAL A 234 5.30 -6.79 -12.34
CA VAL A 234 6.64 -7.23 -11.91
C VAL A 234 7.63 -6.19 -12.41
N TYR A 235 8.46 -5.67 -11.53
CA TYR A 235 9.46 -4.66 -11.87
C TYR A 235 10.81 -5.32 -12.11
N ASP A 236 11.60 -4.81 -13.05
CA ASP A 236 13.03 -5.14 -13.18
C ASP A 236 13.84 -4.35 -12.13
N ASP A 237 13.43 -4.51 -10.87
CA ASP A 237 14.01 -3.88 -9.70
C ASP A 237 13.87 -4.81 -8.50
N TYR A 238 14.89 -4.81 -7.65
CA TYR A 238 15.11 -5.81 -6.62
C TYR A 238 15.53 -5.13 -5.32
N TYR A 239 15.27 -5.78 -4.21
CA TYR A 239 15.83 -5.36 -2.93
C TYR A 239 17.37 -5.45 -2.97
N ASP A 240 18.03 -4.33 -2.71
CA ASP A 240 19.49 -4.25 -2.59
C ASP A 240 19.97 -4.93 -1.30
N LEU A 241 20.68 -6.06 -1.43
CA LEU A 241 21.33 -6.79 -0.32
C LEU A 241 22.60 -6.10 0.21
#